data_AF-A0A3L7ANL4-F1
#
_entry.id   AF-A0A3L7ANL4-F1
#
_cell.length_a   1.000
_cell.length_b   1.000
_cell.length_c   1.000
_cell.angle_alpha   90.00
_cell.angle_beta   90.00
_cell.angle_gamma   90.00
#
_symmetry.space_group_name_H-M   'P 1'
#
loop_
_entity.id
_entity.type
_entity.pdbx_description
1 polymer ?
#
loop_
_entity_poly.entity_id
_entity_poly.type
_entity_poly.pdbx_seq_one_letter_code
_entity_poly.pdbx_strand_id
1 'polypeptide(L)'
;MTHLPPLAPRAASSEPRARRLGGALAVIFWCACGITAVPLALMFSVIANVGVEGAASLLMDGLRGPGLSAELLRLGLLPQAVLFVWALAMVLLTVARSRHALTAVPWLMVAWVVVSAYAQFSIRSVLQQGAVDTMDFAALFPNLLLQAATAAAVFGYFAEGRRPQEYYVR
;
A
#
# COMPACT_ATOMS: atom_id res chain seq x y z
N MET A 1 -23.26 -8.81 63.81
CA MET A 1 -22.00 -8.76 63.04
C MET A 1 -22.21 -9.57 61.78
N THR A 2 -22.62 -8.92 60.69
CA THR A 2 -22.93 -9.57 59.41
C THR A 2 -21.67 -9.58 58.55
N HIS A 3 -21.00 -10.74 58.48
CA HIS A 3 -19.89 -10.98 57.57
C HIS A 3 -20.41 -11.08 56.14
N LEU A 4 -20.32 -9.99 55.38
CA LEU A 4 -20.43 -10.05 53.92
C LEU A 4 -19.14 -10.69 53.37
N PRO A 5 -19.23 -11.72 52.52
CA PRO A 5 -18.05 -12.27 51.87
C PRO A 5 -17.45 -11.21 50.94
N PRO A 6 -16.11 -11.13 50.84
CA PRO A 6 -15.47 -10.21 49.91
C PRO A 6 -15.90 -10.58 48.49
N LEU A 7 -16.59 -9.67 47.82
CA LEU A 7 -16.81 -9.72 46.38
C LEU A 7 -15.43 -9.84 45.75
N ALA A 8 -15.10 -11.03 45.23
CA ALA A 8 -13.92 -11.23 44.41
C ALA A 8 -13.90 -10.11 43.36
N PRO A 9 -12.77 -9.40 43.17
CA PRO A 9 -12.69 -8.38 42.15
C PRO A 9 -13.09 -9.07 40.85
N ARG A 10 -14.25 -8.69 40.34
CA ARG A 10 -14.80 -9.15 39.07
C ARG A 10 -13.66 -8.91 38.11
N ALA A 11 -12.98 -9.98 37.69
CA ALA A 11 -11.91 -9.89 36.71
C ALA A 11 -12.57 -9.18 35.55
N ALA A 12 -12.27 -7.89 35.41
CA ALA A 12 -12.70 -7.12 34.27
C ALA A 12 -12.24 -8.00 33.12
N SER A 13 -13.20 -8.49 32.34
CA SER A 13 -12.94 -9.24 31.14
C SER A 13 -12.19 -8.29 30.21
N SER A 14 -10.89 -8.16 30.45
CA SER A 14 -9.93 -7.66 29.52
C SER A 14 -9.86 -8.73 28.46
N GLU A 15 -10.86 -8.72 27.57
CA GLU A 15 -10.62 -9.15 26.21
C GLU A 15 -9.25 -8.57 25.84
N PRO A 16 -8.26 -9.41 25.49
CA PRO A 16 -6.90 -8.95 25.40
C PRO A 16 -6.88 -7.85 24.34
N ARG A 17 -6.55 -6.63 24.76
CA ARG A 17 -6.45 -5.43 23.92
C ARG A 17 -5.57 -5.67 22.67
N ALA A 18 -4.71 -6.69 22.74
CA ALA A 18 -3.93 -7.29 21.66
C ALA A 18 -4.74 -7.81 20.45
N ARG A 19 -6.05 -8.05 20.59
CA ARG A 19 -6.92 -8.56 19.50
C ARG A 19 -7.65 -7.48 18.69
N ARG A 20 -7.45 -6.19 18.95
CA ARG A 20 -8.14 -5.13 18.19
C ARG A 20 -7.16 -4.39 17.28
N LEU A 21 -7.59 -4.12 16.05
CA LEU A 21 -6.84 -3.27 15.12
C LEU A 21 -6.76 -1.87 15.75
N GLY A 22 -5.56 -1.34 16.01
CA GLY A 22 -5.44 -0.08 16.73
C GLY A 22 -4.11 0.65 16.58
N GLY A 23 -4.16 1.98 16.72
CA GLY A 23 -3.01 2.89 16.53
C GLY A 23 -2.50 2.89 15.09
N ALA A 24 -1.18 2.92 14.91
CA ALA A 24 -0.57 3.00 13.59
C ALA A 24 -1.03 1.89 12.62
N LEU A 25 -1.23 0.65 13.09
CA LEU A 25 -1.75 -0.43 12.25
C LEU A 25 -3.15 -0.13 11.68
N ALA A 26 -4.02 0.50 12.47
CA ALA A 26 -5.35 0.89 12.01
C ALA A 26 -5.29 2.03 10.98
N VAL A 27 -4.37 2.98 11.17
CA VAL A 27 -4.14 4.05 10.20
C VAL A 27 -3.64 3.48 8.88
N ILE A 28 -2.62 2.61 8.92
CA ILE A 28 -2.08 1.95 7.72
C ILE A 28 -3.16 1.15 7.00
N PHE A 29 -3.99 0.41 7.74
CA PHE A 29 -5.10 -0.35 7.17
C PHE A 29 -6.14 0.56 6.50
N TRP A 30 -6.56 1.66 7.16
CA TRP A 30 -7.49 2.60 6.56
C TRP A 30 -6.92 3.29 5.31
N CYS A 31 -5.63 3.62 5.32
CA CYS A 31 -4.95 4.13 4.13
C CYS A 31 -4.96 3.09 2.99
N ALA A 32 -4.68 1.82 3.29
CA ALA A 32 -4.75 0.74 2.29
C ALA A 32 -6.17 0.56 1.74
N CYS A 33 -7.20 0.66 2.59
CA CYS A 33 -8.60 0.68 2.15
C CYS A 33 -8.89 1.88 1.23
N GLY A 34 -8.39 3.08 1.54
CA GLY A 34 -8.55 4.25 0.68
C GLY A 34 -7.88 4.08 -0.69
N ILE A 35 -6.63 3.60 -0.70
CA ILE A 35 -5.86 3.36 -1.93
C ILE A 35 -6.54 2.31 -2.83
N THR A 36 -7.17 1.29 -2.24
CA THR A 36 -7.89 0.26 -3.02
C THR A 36 -9.27 0.73 -3.49
N ALA A 37 -9.98 1.49 -2.67
CA ALA A 37 -11.34 1.95 -2.98
C ALA A 37 -11.38 2.91 -4.17
N VAL A 38 -10.41 3.82 -4.31
CA VAL A 38 -10.43 4.84 -5.36
C VAL A 38 -10.35 4.24 -6.78
N PRO A 39 -9.39 3.36 -7.11
CA PRO A 39 -9.34 2.71 -8.43
C PRO A 39 -10.57 1.83 -8.70
N LEU A 40 -11.08 1.14 -7.68
CA LEU A 40 -12.30 0.33 -7.80
C LEU A 40 -13.51 1.21 -8.14
N ALA A 41 -13.69 2.32 -7.42
CA ALA A 41 -14.77 3.27 -7.67
C ALA A 41 -14.70 3.87 -9.08
N LEU A 42 -13.49 4.20 -9.56
CA LEU A 42 -13.28 4.67 -10.93
C LEU A 42 -13.67 3.60 -11.96
N MET A 43 -13.27 2.34 -11.76
CA MET A 43 -13.67 1.25 -12.64
C MET A 43 -15.18 1.03 -12.65
N PHE A 44 -15.83 1.04 -11.48
CA PHE A 44 -17.29 0.95 -11.40
C PHE A 44 -17.98 2.11 -12.13
N SER A 45 -17.46 3.33 -12.01
CA SER A 45 -17.99 4.49 -12.72
C SER A 45 -17.86 4.34 -14.25
N VAL A 46 -16.70 3.89 -14.75
CA VAL A 46 -16.50 3.66 -16.19
C VAL A 46 -17.45 2.57 -16.71
N ILE A 47 -17.58 1.46 -15.96
CA ILE A 47 -18.51 0.37 -16.31
C ILE A 47 -19.95 0.87 -16.30
N ALA A 48 -20.34 1.72 -15.35
CA ALA A 48 -21.70 2.25 -15.26
C ALA A 48 -22.04 3.19 -16.43
N ASN A 49 -21.05 3.92 -16.97
CA ASN A 49 -21.27 4.89 -18.05
C ASN A 49 -21.12 4.29 -19.47
N VAL A 50 -20.21 3.32 -19.65
CA VAL A 50 -19.80 2.82 -20.99
C VAL A 50 -20.05 1.31 -21.15
N GLY A 51 -20.47 0.62 -20.08
CA GLY A 51 -20.64 -0.84 -20.06
C GLY A 51 -19.31 -1.59 -19.84
N VAL A 52 -19.41 -2.89 -19.56
CA VAL A 52 -18.26 -3.76 -19.25
C VAL A 52 -17.34 -3.92 -20.47
N GLU A 53 -17.92 -4.12 -21.65
CA GLU A 53 -17.15 -4.29 -22.91
C GLU A 53 -16.42 -3.00 -23.29
N GLY A 54 -17.09 -1.84 -23.16
CA GLY A 54 -16.48 -0.53 -23.42
C GLY A 54 -15.40 -0.16 -22.40
N ALA A 55 -15.58 -0.52 -21.12
CA ALA A 55 -14.53 -0.35 -20.11
C ALA A 55 -13.28 -1.19 -20.44
N ALA A 56 -13.48 -2.45 -20.88
CA ALA A 56 -12.40 -3.34 -21.25
C ALA A 56 -11.62 -2.85 -22.48
N SER A 57 -12.32 -2.36 -23.52
CA SER A 57 -11.67 -1.81 -24.72
C SER A 57 -10.87 -0.55 -24.40
N LEU A 58 -11.44 0.38 -23.63
CA LEU A 58 -10.74 1.61 -23.19
C LEU A 58 -9.45 1.31 -22.42
N LEU A 59 -9.48 0.28 -21.57
CA LEU A 59 -8.32 -0.13 -20.79
C LEU A 59 -7.25 -0.80 -21.67
N MET A 60 -7.66 -1.63 -22.63
CA MET A 60 -6.73 -2.24 -23.60
C MET A 60 -6.11 -1.21 -24.54
N ASP A 61 -6.88 -0.24 -25.02
CA ASP A 61 -6.40 0.82 -25.92
C ASP A 61 -5.36 1.70 -25.21
N GLY A 62 -5.62 2.08 -23.95
CA GLY A 62 -4.67 2.83 -23.12
C GLY A 62 -3.37 2.08 -22.85
N LEU A 63 -3.42 0.75 -22.73
CA LEU A 63 -2.25 -0.10 -22.48
C LEU A 63 -1.51 -0.53 -23.74
N ARG A 64 -2.09 -0.42 -24.94
CA ARG A 64 -1.49 -0.93 -26.19
C ARG A 64 -1.14 0.15 -27.21
N GLY A 65 -1.52 1.41 -26.99
CA GLY A 65 -1.20 2.51 -27.90
C GLY A 65 0.28 2.59 -28.29
N PRO A 66 0.64 2.60 -29.59
CA PRO A 66 2.00 2.87 -30.04
C PRO A 66 2.26 4.37 -30.02
N GLY A 67 2.91 4.88 -28.97
CA GLY A 67 3.26 6.30 -28.87
C GLY A 67 3.94 6.67 -27.56
N LEU A 68 4.74 7.74 -27.59
CA LEU A 68 5.48 8.25 -26.42
C LEU A 68 4.55 8.59 -25.25
N SER A 69 3.35 9.13 -25.52
CA SER A 69 2.34 9.40 -24.50
C SER A 69 1.82 8.13 -23.81
N ALA A 70 1.62 7.05 -24.59
CA ALA A 70 1.19 5.76 -24.05
C ALA A 70 2.30 5.07 -23.25
N GLU A 71 3.56 5.22 -23.66
CA GLU A 71 4.71 4.73 -22.90
C GLU A 71 4.87 5.44 -21.55
N LEU A 72 4.77 6.78 -21.54
CA LEU A 72 4.77 7.57 -20.31
C LEU A 72 3.60 7.20 -19.38
N LEU A 73 2.41 6.95 -19.96
CA LEU A 73 1.25 6.50 -19.20
C LEU A 73 1.52 5.14 -18.54
N ARG A 74 2.07 4.17 -19.27
CA ARG A 74 2.42 2.84 -18.73
C ARG A 74 3.44 2.94 -17.61
N LEU A 75 4.49 3.74 -17.79
CA LEU A 75 5.51 3.97 -16.76
C LEU A 75 4.91 4.65 -15.52
N GLY A 76 3.97 5.59 -15.69
CA GLY A 76 3.25 6.21 -14.58
C GLY A 76 2.26 5.28 -13.87
N LEU A 77 1.64 4.34 -14.60
CA LEU A 77 0.70 3.36 -14.05
C LEU A 77 1.41 2.21 -13.31
N LEU A 78 2.65 1.88 -13.66
CA LEU A 78 3.41 0.80 -13.05
C LEU A 78 3.54 0.93 -11.51
N PRO A 79 4.03 2.05 -10.94
CA PRO A 79 4.10 2.21 -9.49
C PRO A 79 2.72 2.28 -8.83
N GLN A 80 1.70 2.82 -9.52
CA GLN A 80 0.31 2.82 -9.04
C GLN A 80 -0.24 1.39 -8.91
N ALA A 81 0.02 0.54 -9.91
CA ALA A 81 -0.39 -0.86 -9.90
C ALA A 81 0.29 -1.64 -8.76
N VAL A 82 1.60 -1.42 -8.54
CA VAL A 82 2.32 -2.06 -7.43
C VAL A 82 1.82 -1.57 -6.07
N LEU A 83 1.53 -0.26 -5.93
CA LEU A 83 0.93 0.29 -4.71
C LEU A 83 -0.46 -0.29 -4.44
N PHE A 84 -1.27 -0.49 -5.48
CA PHE A 84 -2.57 -1.14 -5.39
C PHE A 84 -2.44 -2.59 -4.92
N VAL A 85 -1.49 -3.35 -5.49
CA VAL A 85 -1.20 -4.73 -5.06
C VAL A 85 -0.76 -4.76 -3.59
N TRP A 86 0.10 -3.83 -3.17
CA TRP A 86 0.49 -3.68 -1.77
C TRP A 86 -0.71 -3.42 -0.87
N ALA A 87 -1.58 -2.48 -1.25
CA ALA A 87 -2.75 -2.11 -0.46
C ALA A 87 -3.76 -3.25 -0.37
N LEU A 88 -4.01 -3.96 -1.48
CA LEU A 88 -4.88 -5.13 -1.51
C LEU A 88 -4.32 -6.26 -0.64
N ALA A 89 -3.02 -6.55 -0.74
CA ALA A 89 -2.35 -7.54 0.10
C ALA A 89 -2.45 -7.16 1.58
N MET A 90 -2.23 -5.90 1.93
CA MET A 90 -2.38 -5.41 3.30
C MET A 90 -3.81 -5.63 3.81
N VAL A 91 -4.84 -5.27 3.04
CA VAL A 91 -6.24 -5.47 3.44
C VAL A 91 -6.56 -6.95 3.62
N LEU A 92 -6.23 -7.79 2.62
CA LEU A 92 -6.54 -9.22 2.65
C LEU A 92 -5.81 -9.94 3.80
N LEU A 93 -4.52 -9.67 3.99
CA LEU A 93 -3.73 -10.29 5.05
C LEU A 93 -4.14 -9.80 6.44
N THR A 94 -4.58 -8.53 6.56
CA THR A 94 -5.17 -7.98 7.79
C THR A 94 -6.47 -8.68 8.13
N VAL A 95 -7.40 -8.80 7.18
CA VAL A 95 -8.71 -9.46 7.36
C VAL A 95 -8.53 -10.95 7.66
N ALA A 96 -7.65 -11.64 6.93
CA ALA A 96 -7.33 -13.03 7.14
C ALA A 96 -6.51 -13.28 8.42
N ARG A 97 -5.97 -12.23 9.06
CA ARG A 97 -5.06 -12.33 10.21
C ARG A 97 -3.89 -13.28 9.95
N SER A 98 -3.30 -13.19 8.77
CA SER A 98 -2.23 -14.10 8.36
C SER A 98 -0.87 -13.63 8.92
N ARG A 99 -0.07 -14.56 9.44
CA ARG A 99 1.33 -14.30 9.86
C ARG A 99 2.20 -13.79 8.71
N HIS A 100 1.85 -14.13 7.47
CA HIS A 100 2.53 -13.65 6.27
C HIS A 100 2.44 -12.13 6.08
N ALA A 101 1.51 -11.44 6.77
CA ALA A 101 1.45 -9.99 6.77
C ALA A 101 2.76 -9.35 7.24
N LEU A 102 3.45 -9.99 8.20
CA LEU A 102 4.68 -9.47 8.79
C LEU A 102 5.84 -9.39 7.81
N THR A 103 5.83 -10.24 6.77
CA THR A 103 6.89 -10.27 5.75
C THR A 103 6.42 -9.69 4.42
N ALA A 104 5.22 -10.07 3.95
CA ALA A 104 4.75 -9.67 2.64
C ALA A 104 4.50 -8.16 2.54
N VAL A 105 3.84 -7.55 3.54
CA VAL A 105 3.50 -6.12 3.52
C VAL A 105 4.75 -5.22 3.44
N PRO A 106 5.79 -5.40 4.27
CA PRO A 106 6.97 -4.56 4.16
C PRO A 106 7.78 -4.83 2.89
N TRP A 107 7.89 -6.09 2.43
CA TRP A 107 8.60 -6.41 1.17
C TRP A 107 7.90 -5.85 -0.07
N LEU A 108 6.57 -5.86 -0.11
CA LEU A 108 5.81 -5.23 -1.18
C LEU A 108 6.01 -3.71 -1.21
N MET A 109 6.22 -3.08 -0.04
CA MET A 109 6.54 -1.65 0.00
C MET A 109 7.95 -1.37 -0.55
N VAL A 110 8.93 -2.22 -0.26
CA VAL A 110 10.27 -2.14 -0.87
C VAL A 110 10.18 -2.29 -2.38
N ALA A 111 9.41 -3.27 -2.87
CA ALA A 111 9.17 -3.48 -4.29
C ALA A 111 8.54 -2.22 -4.94
N TRP A 112 7.57 -1.59 -4.28
CA TRP A 112 6.98 -0.33 -4.74
C TRP A 112 8.01 0.79 -4.88
N VAL A 113 8.94 0.96 -3.93
CA VAL A 113 10.00 1.98 -4.03
C VAL A 113 10.94 1.70 -5.20
N VAL A 114 11.36 0.45 -5.39
CA VAL A 114 12.24 0.06 -6.52
C VAL A 114 11.55 0.33 -7.86
N VAL A 115 10.28 -0.06 -7.98
CA VAL A 115 9.48 0.17 -9.18
C VAL A 115 9.25 1.66 -9.43
N SER A 116 8.99 2.44 -8.38
CA SER A 116 8.82 3.89 -8.47
C SER A 116 10.10 4.60 -8.91
N ALA A 117 11.24 4.19 -8.37
CA ALA A 117 12.54 4.70 -8.78
C ALA A 117 12.81 4.41 -10.26
N TYR A 118 12.63 3.15 -10.67
CA TYR A 118 12.77 2.75 -12.06
C TYR A 118 11.87 3.57 -12.99
N ALA A 119 10.57 3.66 -12.68
CA ALA A 119 9.62 4.42 -13.49
C ALA A 119 9.99 5.90 -13.62
N GLN A 120 10.43 6.55 -12.54
CA GLN A 120 10.85 7.95 -12.56
C GLN A 120 12.08 8.19 -13.43
N PHE A 121 13.09 7.32 -13.35
CA PHE A 121 14.27 7.40 -14.22
C PHE A 121 13.93 7.10 -15.67
N SER A 122 13.09 6.10 -15.94
CA SER A 122 12.65 5.75 -17.29
C SER A 122 11.87 6.90 -17.94
N ILE A 123 10.92 7.51 -17.23
CA ILE A 123 10.16 8.67 -17.73
C ILE A 123 11.11 9.81 -18.14
N ARG A 124 12.11 10.11 -17.30
CA ARG A 124 13.11 11.14 -17.62
C ARG A 124 13.95 10.79 -18.84
N SER A 125 14.42 9.55 -18.94
CA SER A 125 15.22 9.10 -20.10
C SER A 125 14.43 9.13 -21.42
N VAL A 126 13.11 8.98 -21.38
CA VAL A 126 12.24 9.11 -22.56
C VAL A 126 12.02 10.57 -22.93
N LEU A 127 11.91 11.47 -21.95
CA LEU A 127 11.65 12.90 -22.16
C LEU A 127 12.90 13.70 -22.55
N GLN A 128 14.06 13.36 -22.02
CA GLN A 128 15.35 13.98 -22.35
C GLN A 128 16.13 13.00 -23.22
N GLN A 129 16.20 13.24 -24.54
CA GLN A 129 17.01 12.46 -25.49
C GLN A 129 18.52 12.72 -25.30
N GLY A 130 19.03 12.63 -24.08
CA GLY A 130 20.42 12.87 -23.68
C GLY A 130 20.81 12.02 -22.48
N ALA A 131 22.10 12.00 -22.14
CA ALA A 131 22.59 11.28 -20.96
C ALA A 131 21.93 11.85 -19.70
N VAL A 132 21.45 10.97 -18.80
CA VAL A 132 20.87 11.34 -17.51
C VAL A 132 21.88 12.22 -16.75
N ASP A 133 21.57 13.50 -16.59
CA ASP A 133 22.48 14.46 -15.99
C ASP A 133 22.38 14.39 -14.46
N THR A 134 23.48 14.74 -13.79
CA THR A 134 23.60 14.85 -12.33
C THR A 134 22.49 15.72 -11.72
N MET A 135 21.99 16.69 -12.47
CA MET A 135 20.90 17.58 -12.07
C MET A 135 19.53 16.87 -12.04
N ASP A 136 19.27 15.91 -12.94
CA ASP A 136 18.04 15.13 -12.95
C ASP A 136 17.98 14.18 -11.74
N PHE A 137 19.13 13.59 -11.38
CA PHE A 137 19.25 12.82 -10.15
C PHE A 137 18.96 13.67 -8.92
N ALA A 138 19.55 14.86 -8.82
CA ALA A 138 19.33 15.78 -7.69
C ALA A 138 17.85 16.20 -7.56
N ALA A 139 17.13 16.35 -8.67
CA ALA A 139 15.70 16.69 -8.66
C ALA A 139 14.81 15.53 -8.18
N LEU A 140 15.18 14.29 -8.47
CA LEU A 140 14.40 13.09 -8.06
C LEU A 140 14.74 12.63 -6.64
N PHE A 141 15.95 12.91 -6.18
CA PHE A 141 16.50 12.41 -4.94
C PHE A 141 15.63 12.70 -3.69
N PRO A 142 15.07 13.91 -3.48
CA PRO A 142 14.22 14.17 -2.31
C PRO A 142 12.98 13.28 -2.27
N ASN A 143 12.35 13.04 -3.42
CA ASN A 143 11.17 12.19 -3.50
C ASN A 143 11.52 10.71 -3.27
N LEU A 144 12.62 10.25 -3.86
CA LEU A 144 13.11 8.88 -3.64
C LEU A 144 13.50 8.63 -2.18
N LEU A 145 14.15 9.61 -1.53
CA LEU A 145 14.44 9.55 -0.11
C LEU A 145 13.18 9.48 0.74
N LEU A 146 12.16 10.28 0.43
CA LEU A 146 10.89 10.24 1.15
C LEU A 146 10.20 8.87 1.01
N GLN A 147 10.20 8.31 -0.20
CA GLN A 147 9.67 6.97 -0.46
C GLN A 147 10.46 5.88 0.28
N ALA A 148 11.79 5.95 0.24
CA ALA A 148 12.67 5.02 0.96
C ALA A 148 12.47 5.12 2.48
N ALA A 149 12.37 6.33 3.02
CA ALA A 149 12.09 6.57 4.44
C ALA A 149 10.72 6.01 4.85
N THR A 150 9.71 6.17 3.99
CA THR A 150 8.37 5.59 4.20
C THR A 150 8.43 4.07 4.23
N ALA A 151 9.10 3.45 3.25
CA ALA A 151 9.28 2.01 3.22
C ALA A 151 10.06 1.50 4.44
N ALA A 152 11.11 2.21 4.85
CA ALA A 152 11.89 1.88 6.05
C ALA A 152 11.06 1.99 7.33
N ALA A 153 10.21 3.02 7.45
CA ALA A 153 9.31 3.18 8.59
C ALA A 153 8.29 2.03 8.66
N VAL A 154 7.71 1.64 7.53
CA VAL A 154 6.81 0.47 7.45
C VAL A 154 7.56 -0.81 7.78
N PHE A 155 8.78 -0.99 7.25
CA PHE A 155 9.60 -2.16 7.51
C PHE A 155 9.94 -2.28 8.99
N GLY A 156 10.46 -1.21 9.61
CA GLY A 156 10.76 -1.16 11.04
C GLY A 156 9.51 -1.38 11.91
N TYR A 157 8.37 -0.80 11.53
CA TYR A 157 7.12 -1.01 12.26
C TYR A 157 6.67 -2.47 12.26
N PHE A 158 6.75 -3.18 11.13
CA PHE A 158 6.35 -4.59 11.04
C PHE A 158 7.41 -5.56 11.58
N ALA A 159 8.69 -5.20 11.51
CA ALA A 159 9.79 -6.01 12.04
C ALA A 159 9.88 -5.95 13.58
N GLU A 160 9.80 -4.74 14.15
CA GLU A 160 10.07 -4.49 15.59
C GLU A 160 8.82 -4.15 16.39
N GLY A 161 7.72 -3.77 15.73
CA GLY A 161 6.52 -3.32 16.40
C GLY A 161 5.82 -4.45 17.16
N ARG A 162 5.66 -4.28 18.48
CA ARG A 162 4.89 -5.21 19.32
C ARG A 162 3.45 -5.40 18.83
N ARG A 163 2.80 -4.33 18.35
CA ARG A 163 1.40 -4.39 17.88
C ARG A 163 1.16 -5.26 16.65
N PRO A 164 1.88 -5.10 15.51
CA PRO A 164 1.71 -5.99 14.38
C PRO A 164 2.04 -7.45 14.75
N GLN A 165 3.09 -7.69 15.54
CA GLN A 165 3.42 -9.04 16.01
C GLN A 165 2.28 -9.65 16.85
N GLU A 166 1.76 -8.92 17.84
CA GLU A 166 0.62 -9.35 18.68
C GLU A 166 -0.68 -9.58 17.89
N TYR A 167 -0.89 -8.84 16.79
CA TYR A 167 -2.11 -8.95 15.97
C TYR A 167 -2.06 -10.13 14.99
N TYR A 168 -0.89 -10.41 14.40
CA TYR A 168 -0.70 -11.40 13.33
C TYR A 168 -0.19 -12.76 13.82
N VAL A 169 0.56 -12.80 14.93
CA VAL A 169 1.02 -14.05 15.54
C VAL A 169 -0.06 -14.56 16.49
N ARG A 170 -0.97 -15.38 15.96
CA ARG A 170 -1.92 -16.17 16.77
C ARG A 170 -1.22 -17.12 17.72
#